data_AF-A0A7C6NX58-F1
#
_entry.id   AF-A0A7C6NX58-F1
#
_cell.length_a   1.000
_cell.length_b   1.000
_cell.length_c   1.000
_cell.angle_alpha   90.00
_cell.angle_beta   90.00
_cell.angle_gamma   90.00
#
_symmetry.space_group_name_H-M   'P 1'
#
loop_
_entity.id
_entity.type
_entity.pdbx_description
1 polymer ?
#
loop_
_entity_poly.entity_id
_entity_poly.type
_entity_poly.pdbx_seq_one_letter_code
_entity_poly.pdbx_strand_id
1 'polypeptide(L)'
;MIKLIELSKRFPAVQVLDRFSLELPERGIMVFMGASGSGKTTLFRLISGLLPPDSGSVKAPERCSFVFQEDRLLPWSSVQENIEIVLDRQQQQAGIAQRLLVELGLGGTENQSIQELSGGMRRRVAIGRALAYDAPLLLMDEPFKGLDAITKKQVMDIVTQQAPEKLILLSTHDPSEALYLGDELYLLDGPPLKVVKHIVIPEARSARRADPAFRTRYQGVLDILGDSSDRS
;
A
#
# COMPACT_ATOMS: atom_id res chain seq x y z
N MET A 1 9.04 7.89 -12.66
CA MET A 1 8.17 6.95 -13.40
C MET A 1 8.64 5.53 -13.13
N ILE A 2 7.74 4.57 -12.87
CA ILE A 2 8.09 3.13 -12.75
C ILE A 2 7.72 2.43 -14.05
N LYS A 3 8.60 1.54 -14.54
CA LYS A 3 8.33 0.67 -15.69
C LYS A 3 8.60 -0.78 -15.37
N LEU A 4 7.63 -1.64 -15.65
CA LEU A 4 7.71 -3.09 -15.59
C LEU A 4 7.68 -3.60 -17.02
N ILE A 5 8.73 -4.33 -17.42
CA ILE A 5 8.93 -4.74 -18.81
C ILE A 5 8.98 -6.27 -18.84
N GLU A 6 7.93 -6.87 -19.38
CA GLU A 6 7.80 -8.31 -19.68
C GLU A 6 8.17 -9.21 -18.48
N LEU A 7 7.76 -8.80 -17.27
CA LEU A 7 8.10 -9.51 -16.04
C LEU A 7 7.50 -10.90 -16.01
N SER A 8 8.35 -11.90 -15.82
CA SER A 8 7.90 -13.27 -15.52
C SER A 8 8.43 -13.71 -14.16
N LYS A 9 7.55 -14.37 -13.39
CA LYS A 9 7.92 -14.97 -12.11
C LYS A 9 7.15 -16.26 -11.88
N ARG A 10 7.89 -17.34 -11.66
CA ARG A 10 7.38 -18.68 -11.39
C ARG A 10 7.93 -19.20 -10.07
N PHE A 11 7.03 -19.72 -9.26
CA PHE A 11 7.36 -20.59 -8.13
C PHE A 11 7.09 -22.04 -8.51
N PRO A 12 7.61 -23.04 -7.77
CA PRO A 12 7.46 -24.46 -8.14
C PRO A 12 6.01 -24.86 -8.47
N ALA A 13 5.03 -24.35 -7.73
CA ALA A 13 3.63 -24.69 -7.89
C ALA A 13 2.84 -23.80 -8.86
N VAL A 14 3.33 -22.60 -9.20
CA VAL A 14 2.49 -21.58 -9.86
C VAL A 14 3.33 -20.56 -10.64
N GLN A 15 2.89 -20.25 -11.86
CA GLN A 15 3.39 -19.12 -12.63
C GLN A 15 2.59 -17.87 -12.23
N VAL A 16 3.19 -16.99 -11.43
CA VAL A 16 2.50 -15.82 -10.86
C VAL A 16 2.48 -14.67 -11.83
N LEU A 17 3.57 -14.43 -12.56
CA LEU A 17 3.61 -13.44 -13.63
C LEU A 17 4.12 -14.12 -14.91
N ASP A 18 3.50 -13.80 -16.04
CA ASP A 18 3.90 -14.22 -17.37
C ASP A 18 3.93 -13.00 -18.28
N ARG A 19 5.14 -12.52 -18.64
CA ARG A 19 5.33 -11.34 -19.51
C ARG A 19 4.47 -10.13 -19.10
N PHE A 20 4.41 -9.84 -17.80
CA PHE A 20 3.61 -8.74 -17.27
C PHE A 20 4.33 -7.40 -17.49
N SER A 21 3.66 -6.48 -18.18
CA SER A 21 4.16 -5.13 -18.48
C SER A 21 3.19 -4.08 -17.94
N LEU A 22 3.72 -3.04 -17.29
CA LEU A 22 2.95 -1.93 -16.74
C LEU A 22 3.83 -0.69 -16.56
N GLU A 23 3.29 0.47 -16.89
CA GLU A 23 3.92 1.76 -16.59
C GLU A 23 3.09 2.49 -15.54
N LEU A 24 3.79 3.09 -14.57
CA LEU A 24 3.17 3.82 -13.46
C LEU A 24 3.74 5.24 -13.38
N PRO A 25 2.92 6.22 -12.94
CA PRO A 25 3.33 7.62 -12.85
C PRO A 25 4.46 7.83 -11.83
N GLU A 26 4.95 9.06 -11.74
CA GLU A 26 6.03 9.38 -10.77
C GLU A 26 5.53 9.60 -9.36
N ARG A 27 4.25 9.97 -9.22
CA ARG A 27 3.59 10.37 -7.97
C ARG A 27 2.12 10.00 -8.03
N GLY A 28 1.41 10.15 -6.90
CA GLY A 28 0.00 9.76 -6.78
C GLY A 28 -0.19 8.39 -6.14
N ILE A 29 -1.43 7.94 -6.03
CA ILE A 29 -1.81 6.67 -5.40
C ILE A 29 -2.37 5.71 -6.45
N MET A 30 -1.63 4.66 -6.74
CA MET A 30 -2.05 3.57 -7.63
C MET A 30 -2.54 2.40 -6.78
N VAL A 31 -3.82 2.08 -6.89
CA VAL A 31 -4.44 1.01 -6.12
C VAL A 31 -4.54 -0.26 -6.96
N PHE A 32 -4.10 -1.38 -6.41
CA PHE A 32 -4.14 -2.69 -7.01
C PHE A 32 -5.12 -3.57 -6.24
N MET A 33 -6.21 -3.94 -6.90
CA MET A 33 -7.30 -4.72 -6.30
C MET A 33 -7.47 -6.02 -7.05
N GLY A 34 -7.67 -7.11 -6.33
CA GLY A 34 -7.92 -8.42 -6.93
C GLY A 34 -8.01 -9.50 -5.86
N ALA A 35 -8.42 -10.70 -6.23
CA ALA A 35 -8.60 -11.81 -5.30
C ALA A 35 -7.32 -12.11 -4.48
N SER A 36 -7.51 -12.69 -3.28
CA SER A 36 -6.38 -13.19 -2.50
C SER A 36 -5.59 -14.23 -3.32
N GLY A 37 -4.27 -14.15 -3.29
CA GLY A 37 -3.41 -15.06 -4.07
C GLY A 37 -3.21 -14.68 -5.55
N SER A 38 -3.83 -13.59 -6.06
CA SER A 38 -3.68 -13.19 -7.47
C SER A 38 -2.24 -12.83 -7.89
N GLY A 39 -1.36 -12.50 -6.92
CA GLY A 39 0.04 -12.16 -7.18
C GLY A 39 0.46 -10.73 -6.81
N LYS A 40 -0.44 -9.93 -6.19
CA LYS A 40 -0.17 -8.54 -5.76
C LYS A 40 1.08 -8.40 -4.89
N THR A 41 1.22 -9.21 -3.84
CA THR A 41 2.40 -9.21 -2.98
C THR A 41 3.67 -9.55 -3.75
N THR A 42 3.59 -10.50 -4.70
CA THR A 42 4.72 -10.86 -5.56
C THR A 42 5.11 -9.68 -6.46
N LEU A 43 4.15 -9.01 -7.08
CA LEU A 43 4.38 -7.80 -7.87
C LEU A 43 5.07 -6.72 -7.03
N PHE A 44 4.60 -6.45 -5.81
CA PHE A 44 5.19 -5.42 -4.95
C PHE A 44 6.62 -5.77 -4.53
N ARG A 45 6.90 -7.05 -4.25
CA ARG A 45 8.27 -7.51 -3.93
C ARG A 45 9.21 -7.43 -5.14
N LEU A 46 8.71 -7.63 -6.36
CA LEU A 46 9.48 -7.41 -7.59
C LEU A 46 9.80 -5.92 -7.75
N ILE A 47 8.81 -5.04 -7.57
CA ILE A 47 8.99 -3.59 -7.68
C ILE A 47 9.97 -3.06 -6.64
N SER A 48 9.93 -3.58 -5.41
CA SER A 48 10.80 -3.16 -4.32
C SER A 48 12.20 -3.80 -4.35
N GLY A 49 12.49 -4.68 -5.31
CA GLY A 49 13.76 -5.41 -5.40
C GLY A 49 13.96 -6.50 -4.34
N LEU A 50 12.94 -6.79 -3.51
CA LEU A 50 13.00 -7.88 -2.52
C LEU A 50 12.89 -9.27 -3.15
N LEU A 51 12.44 -9.34 -4.40
CA LEU A 51 12.36 -10.55 -5.19
C LEU A 51 12.91 -10.23 -6.59
N PRO A 52 13.88 -10.99 -7.12
CA PRO A 52 14.29 -10.83 -8.50
C PRO A 52 13.27 -11.47 -9.46
N PRO A 53 13.01 -10.87 -10.65
CA PRO A 53 12.24 -11.53 -11.71
C PRO A 53 13.03 -12.70 -12.30
N ASP A 54 12.33 -13.67 -12.89
CA ASP A 54 12.99 -14.76 -13.63
C ASP A 54 13.36 -14.31 -15.06
N SER A 55 12.56 -13.40 -15.63
CA SER A 55 12.83 -12.69 -16.88
C SER A 55 12.14 -11.32 -16.89
N GLY A 56 12.56 -10.44 -17.81
CA GLY A 56 12.10 -9.05 -17.87
C GLY A 56 12.92 -8.13 -16.96
N SER A 57 12.45 -6.89 -16.78
CA SER A 57 13.13 -5.91 -15.92
C SER A 57 12.19 -4.96 -15.22
N VAL A 58 12.62 -4.47 -14.05
CA VAL A 58 11.95 -3.46 -13.25
C VAL A 58 12.81 -2.20 -13.26
N LYS A 59 12.24 -1.08 -13.70
CA LYS A 59 12.82 0.25 -13.51
C LYS A 59 11.99 0.98 -12.44
N ALA A 60 12.52 1.06 -11.23
CA ALA A 60 11.89 1.72 -10.09
C ALA A 60 12.94 2.55 -9.32
N PRO A 61 12.51 3.51 -8.46
CA PRO A 61 13.44 4.22 -7.59
C PRO A 61 14.24 3.28 -6.69
N GLU A 62 15.52 3.59 -6.45
CA GLU A 62 16.40 2.79 -5.59
C GLU A 62 15.94 2.76 -4.13
N ARG A 63 15.34 3.86 -3.66
CA ARG A 63 14.80 3.99 -2.30
C ARG A 63 13.30 3.76 -2.32
N CYS A 64 12.84 2.83 -1.51
CA CYS A 64 11.41 2.61 -1.24
C CYS A 64 11.15 2.30 0.23
N SER A 65 9.96 2.65 0.72
CA SER A 65 9.40 2.19 1.99
C SER A 65 8.32 1.13 1.74
N PHE A 66 8.16 0.17 2.65
CA PHE A 66 7.22 -0.95 2.48
C PHE A 66 6.43 -1.20 3.77
N VAL A 67 5.10 -1.13 3.69
CA VAL A 67 4.17 -1.69 4.70
C VAL A 67 3.77 -3.08 4.25
N PHE A 68 4.35 -4.11 4.87
CA PHE A 68 4.09 -5.51 4.51
C PHE A 68 2.73 -5.96 5.04
N GLN A 69 2.19 -7.07 4.56
CA GLN A 69 0.97 -7.66 5.15
C GLN A 69 1.15 -8.00 6.64
N GLU A 70 2.35 -8.43 7.03
CA GLU A 70 2.78 -8.58 8.43
C GLU A 70 3.49 -7.30 8.90
N ASP A 71 3.31 -6.88 10.15
CA ASP A 71 3.84 -5.58 10.61
C ASP A 71 5.37 -5.48 10.62
N ARG A 72 6.08 -6.62 10.79
CA ARG A 72 7.55 -6.72 10.80
C ARG A 72 8.24 -5.69 11.70
N LEU A 73 7.63 -5.44 12.86
CA LEU A 73 8.20 -4.57 13.89
C LEU A 73 9.32 -5.30 14.65
N LEU A 74 10.20 -4.54 15.28
CA LEU A 74 11.27 -5.02 16.14
C LEU A 74 10.67 -5.31 17.52
N PRO A 75 10.54 -6.59 17.92
CA PRO A 75 9.80 -6.97 19.13
C PRO A 75 10.53 -6.63 20.43
N TRP A 76 11.83 -6.33 20.35
CA TRP A 76 12.69 -5.95 21.48
C TRP A 76 12.84 -4.43 21.65
N SER A 77 12.20 -3.63 20.78
CA SER A 77 12.28 -2.17 20.78
C SER A 77 10.96 -1.53 21.17
N SER A 78 11.02 -0.29 21.61
CA SER A 78 9.82 0.52 21.90
C SER A 78 9.06 0.91 20.62
N VAL A 79 7.86 1.45 20.80
CA VAL A 79 7.06 2.03 19.71
C VAL A 79 7.82 3.12 18.96
N GLN A 80 8.41 4.06 19.71
CA GLN A 80 9.15 5.17 19.13
C GLN A 80 10.40 4.69 18.40
N GLU A 81 11.19 3.79 19.01
CA GLU A 81 12.41 3.24 18.42
C GLU A 81 12.14 2.52 17.09
N ASN A 82 10.98 1.84 17.00
CA ASN A 82 10.57 1.21 15.75
C ASN A 82 10.42 2.23 14.61
N ILE A 83 9.94 3.45 14.89
CA ILE A 83 9.83 4.50 13.87
C ILE A 83 11.19 5.18 13.65
N GLU A 84 11.95 5.43 14.72
CA GLU A 84 13.23 6.17 14.65
C GLU A 84 14.35 5.43 13.93
N ILE A 85 14.27 4.09 13.79
CA ILE A 85 15.31 3.31 13.12
C ILE A 85 15.55 3.72 11.65
N VAL A 86 14.56 4.32 11.00
CA VAL A 86 14.69 4.78 9.60
C VAL A 86 15.06 6.26 9.49
N LEU A 87 15.17 6.95 10.63
CA LEU A 87 15.46 8.38 10.72
C LEU A 87 16.93 8.62 11.06
N ASP A 88 17.50 9.67 10.47
CA ASP A 88 18.81 10.17 10.88
C ASP A 88 18.73 10.91 12.24
N ARG A 89 19.90 11.25 12.80
CA ARG A 89 19.99 11.92 14.10
C ARG A 89 19.29 13.28 14.13
N GLN A 90 19.35 14.05 13.04
CA GLN A 90 18.73 15.37 12.97
C GLN A 90 17.20 15.23 12.95
N GLN A 91 16.69 14.25 12.21
CA GLN A 91 15.28 13.90 12.13
C GLN A 91 14.72 13.39 13.47
N GLN A 92 15.48 12.55 14.18
CA GLN A 92 15.15 12.12 15.54
C GLN A 92 15.07 13.30 16.51
N GLN A 93 16.08 14.19 16.50
CA GLN A 93 16.08 15.41 17.31
C GLN A 93 14.92 16.37 16.98
N ALA A 94 14.47 16.37 15.73
CA ALA A 94 13.30 17.14 15.29
C ALA A 94 11.95 16.50 15.71
N GLY A 95 11.96 15.37 16.42
CA GLY A 95 10.76 14.73 16.95
C GLY A 95 9.79 14.23 15.87
N ILE A 96 10.31 13.75 14.73
CA ILE A 96 9.46 13.24 13.64
C ILE A 96 8.64 12.03 14.09
N ALA A 97 9.24 11.10 14.84
CA ALA A 97 8.55 9.90 15.31
C ALA A 97 7.36 10.23 16.22
N GLN A 98 7.55 11.14 17.18
CA GLN A 98 6.51 11.56 18.13
C GLN A 98 5.35 12.25 17.42
N ARG A 99 5.65 13.12 16.44
CA ARG A 99 4.61 13.76 15.62
C ARG A 99 3.78 12.73 14.86
N LEU A 100 4.44 11.78 14.19
CA LEU A 100 3.75 10.71 13.48
C LEU A 100 2.90 9.84 14.42
N LEU A 101 3.40 9.54 15.63
CA LEU A 101 2.62 8.78 16.62
C LEU A 101 1.36 9.54 17.03
N VAL A 102 1.44 10.84 17.27
CA VAL A 102 0.27 11.66 17.59
C VAL A 102 -0.73 11.67 16.42
N GLU A 103 -0.26 11.91 15.19
CA GLU A 103 -1.10 11.89 13.98
C GLU A 103 -1.81 10.54 13.78
N LEU A 104 -1.11 9.45 14.06
CA LEU A 104 -1.64 8.09 13.98
C LEU A 104 -2.52 7.71 15.19
N GLY A 105 -2.76 8.60 16.15
CA GLY A 105 -3.55 8.33 17.35
C GLY A 105 -2.88 7.33 18.31
N LEU A 106 -1.55 7.38 18.38
CA LEU A 106 -0.67 6.60 19.25
C LEU A 106 0.14 7.50 20.22
N GLY A 107 -0.27 8.75 20.40
CA GLY A 107 0.37 9.62 21.40
C GLY A 107 0.28 9.01 22.80
N GLY A 108 1.36 9.09 23.57
CA GLY A 108 1.45 8.53 24.92
C GLY A 108 1.86 7.06 24.96
N THR A 109 2.10 6.41 23.82
CA THR A 109 2.57 5.00 23.75
C THR A 109 4.05 4.89 23.38
N GLU A 110 4.80 5.99 23.33
CA GLU A 110 6.15 6.08 22.76
C GLU A 110 7.11 5.04 23.35
N ASN A 111 7.07 4.87 24.67
CA ASN A 111 7.96 3.99 25.43
C ASN A 111 7.39 2.57 25.64
N GLN A 112 6.18 2.28 25.16
CA GLN A 112 5.59 0.96 25.32
C GLN A 112 6.33 -0.08 24.47
N SER A 113 6.30 -1.33 24.91
CA SER A 113 6.81 -2.45 24.11
C SER A 113 5.83 -2.77 22.99
N ILE A 114 6.34 -3.13 21.80
CA ILE A 114 5.50 -3.60 20.68
C ILE A 114 4.60 -4.78 21.07
N GLN A 115 5.05 -5.61 22.02
CA GLN A 115 4.31 -6.78 22.47
C GLN A 115 3.05 -6.43 23.28
N GLU A 116 3.00 -5.23 23.87
CA GLU A 116 1.87 -4.74 24.65
C GLU A 116 0.76 -4.14 23.77
N LEU A 117 1.09 -3.82 22.51
CA LEU A 117 0.18 -3.19 21.58
C LEU A 117 -0.87 -4.16 21.04
N SER A 118 -2.08 -3.66 20.82
CA SER A 118 -3.09 -4.36 20.01
C SER A 118 -2.63 -4.51 18.55
N GLY A 119 -3.22 -5.45 17.80
CA GLY A 119 -2.90 -5.64 16.38
C GLY A 119 -3.06 -4.37 15.54
N GLY A 120 -4.15 -3.61 15.73
CA GLY A 120 -4.37 -2.34 15.03
C GLY A 120 -3.37 -1.24 15.44
N MET A 121 -2.89 -1.25 16.69
CA MET A 121 -1.81 -0.33 17.11
C MET A 121 -0.48 -0.69 16.44
N ARG A 122 -0.09 -1.98 16.43
CA ARG A 122 1.11 -2.44 15.72
C ARG A 122 1.06 -2.10 14.24
N ARG A 123 -0.11 -2.28 13.61
CA ARG A 123 -0.32 -1.89 12.21
C ARG A 123 -0.03 -0.42 11.95
N ARG A 124 -0.54 0.45 12.83
CA ARG A 124 -0.28 1.89 12.76
C ARG A 124 1.19 2.23 12.96
N VAL A 125 1.91 1.57 13.89
CA VAL A 125 3.36 1.75 14.05
C VAL A 125 4.12 1.36 12.77
N ALA A 126 3.75 0.25 12.13
CA ALA A 126 4.38 -0.18 10.88
C ALA A 126 4.15 0.82 9.74
N ILE A 127 2.95 1.40 9.66
CA ILE A 127 2.63 2.49 8.72
C ILE A 127 3.46 3.74 9.06
N GLY A 128 3.52 4.14 10.33
CA GLY A 128 4.30 5.30 10.78
C GLY A 128 5.78 5.17 10.43
N ARG A 129 6.38 3.99 10.65
CA ARG A 129 7.76 3.70 10.24
C ARG A 129 7.97 3.82 8.73
N ALA A 130 7.01 3.36 7.92
CA ALA A 130 7.10 3.49 6.47
C ALA A 130 6.94 4.94 6.00
N LEU A 131 6.07 5.72 6.65
CA LEU A 131 5.86 7.15 6.37
C LEU A 131 7.06 8.01 6.79
N ALA A 132 7.73 7.64 7.89
CA ALA A 132 8.91 8.32 8.40
C ALA A 132 10.11 8.25 7.45
N TYR A 133 10.24 7.16 6.67
CA TYR A 133 11.33 7.01 5.72
C TYR A 133 11.13 7.89 4.49
N ASP A 134 12.09 8.79 4.23
CA ASP A 134 12.07 9.66 3.06
C ASP A 134 12.43 8.88 1.78
N ALA A 135 11.43 8.19 1.23
CA ALA A 135 11.51 7.52 -0.07
C ALA A 135 10.50 8.08 -1.08
N PRO A 136 10.86 8.13 -2.38
CA PRO A 136 9.96 8.52 -3.46
C PRO A 136 8.94 7.44 -3.85
N LEU A 137 9.05 6.24 -3.26
CA LEU A 137 8.14 5.11 -3.48
C LEU A 137 7.71 4.52 -2.13
N LEU A 138 6.40 4.43 -1.91
CA LEU A 138 5.80 3.75 -0.77
C LEU A 138 4.91 2.60 -1.27
N LEU A 139 5.25 1.37 -0.90
CA LEU A 139 4.44 0.19 -1.17
C LEU A 139 3.67 -0.22 0.08
N MET A 140 2.39 -0.53 -0.07
CA MET A 140 1.51 -0.87 1.06
C MET A 140 0.66 -2.08 0.72
N ASP A 141 0.94 -3.22 1.35
CA ASP A 141 0.24 -4.48 1.12
C ASP A 141 -0.82 -4.73 2.20
N GLU A 142 -2.09 -4.57 1.83
CA GLU A 142 -3.28 -4.56 2.72
C GLU A 142 -3.10 -3.68 3.99
N PRO A 143 -2.69 -2.40 3.86
CA PRO A 143 -2.29 -1.56 5.00
C PRO A 143 -3.35 -1.35 6.06
N PHE A 144 -4.63 -1.34 5.71
CA PHE A 144 -5.69 -0.93 6.64
C PHE A 144 -6.48 -2.09 7.26
N LYS A 145 -6.05 -3.32 6.99
CA LYS A 145 -6.67 -4.53 7.55
C LYS A 145 -6.56 -4.52 9.07
N GLY A 146 -7.66 -4.82 9.74
CA GLY A 146 -7.73 -4.87 11.21
C GLY A 146 -7.82 -3.52 11.91
N LEU A 147 -7.94 -2.40 11.16
CA LEU A 147 -8.26 -1.09 11.72
C LEU A 147 -9.77 -0.88 11.78
N ASP A 148 -10.25 -0.26 12.86
CA ASP A 148 -11.64 0.21 12.94
C ASP A 148 -11.90 1.36 11.95
N ALA A 149 -13.16 1.64 11.63
CA ALA A 149 -13.54 2.56 10.57
C ALA A 149 -13.05 4.01 10.79
N ILE A 150 -12.99 4.48 12.04
CA ILE A 150 -12.57 5.85 12.37
C ILE A 150 -11.06 5.96 12.20
N THR A 151 -10.32 5.06 12.84
CA THR A 151 -8.85 5.00 12.75
C THR A 151 -8.40 4.77 11.30
N LYS A 152 -9.06 3.86 10.58
CA LYS A 152 -8.81 3.58 9.16
C LYS A 152 -8.88 4.87 8.34
N LYS A 153 -9.95 5.65 8.49
CA LYS A 153 -10.11 6.91 7.77
C LYS A 153 -8.98 7.89 8.08
N GLN A 154 -8.63 8.07 9.36
CA GLN A 154 -7.54 8.97 9.77
C GLN A 154 -6.22 8.59 9.11
N VAL A 155 -5.86 7.30 9.16
CA VAL A 155 -4.61 6.81 8.54
C VAL A 155 -4.64 6.98 7.02
N MET A 156 -5.78 6.74 6.37
CA MET A 156 -5.97 6.97 4.94
C MET A 156 -5.78 8.44 4.55
N ASP A 157 -6.24 9.37 5.38
CA ASP A 157 -6.07 10.81 5.18
C ASP A 157 -4.59 11.22 5.29
N ILE A 158 -3.84 10.62 6.23
CA ILE A 158 -2.38 10.84 6.37
C ILE A 158 -1.63 10.31 5.15
N VAL A 159 -1.94 9.09 4.69
CA VAL A 159 -1.32 8.50 3.48
C VAL A 159 -1.59 9.38 2.26
N THR A 160 -2.80 9.93 2.15
CA THR A 160 -3.19 10.84 1.06
C THR A 160 -2.30 12.08 0.98
N GLN A 161 -1.89 12.64 2.12
CA GLN A 161 -1.05 13.85 2.15
C GLN A 161 0.35 13.62 1.56
N GLN A 162 0.79 12.37 1.44
CA GLN A 162 2.10 12.02 0.86
C GLN A 162 2.07 11.94 -0.67
N ALA A 163 0.90 11.73 -1.27
CA ALA A 163 0.73 11.50 -2.71
C ALA A 163 1.31 12.60 -3.63
N PRO A 164 1.33 13.90 -3.26
CA PRO A 164 1.92 14.94 -4.09
C PRO A 164 3.43 14.85 -4.26
N GLU A 165 4.15 14.19 -3.35
CA GLU A 165 5.63 14.13 -3.33
C GLU A 165 6.21 12.76 -3.65
N LYS A 166 5.42 11.69 -3.58
CA LYS A 166 5.87 10.33 -3.85
C LYS A 166 4.80 9.47 -4.53
N LEU A 167 5.24 8.38 -5.16
CA LEU A 167 4.35 7.35 -5.68
C LEU A 167 3.98 6.37 -4.57
N ILE A 168 2.69 6.09 -4.43
CA ILE A 168 2.16 5.14 -3.46
C ILE A 168 1.49 4.01 -4.23
N LEU A 169 1.98 2.78 -4.04
CA LEU A 169 1.36 1.58 -4.57
C LEU A 169 0.66 0.86 -3.42
N LEU A 170 -0.66 0.72 -3.52
CA LEU A 170 -1.48 0.18 -2.45
C LEU A 170 -2.25 -1.04 -2.92
N SER A 171 -2.14 -2.15 -2.21
CA SER A 171 -2.98 -3.32 -2.44
C SER A 171 -4.16 -3.31 -1.45
N THR A 172 -5.36 -3.61 -1.94
CA THR A 172 -6.54 -3.80 -1.07
C THR A 172 -7.58 -4.68 -1.75
N HIS A 173 -8.45 -5.29 -0.95
CA HIS A 173 -9.65 -5.99 -1.40
C HIS A 173 -10.93 -5.21 -1.05
N ASP A 174 -10.83 -4.00 -0.47
CA ASP A 174 -11.97 -3.14 -0.12
C ASP A 174 -12.19 -2.05 -1.20
N PRO A 175 -13.30 -2.12 -1.98
CA PRO A 175 -13.64 -1.11 -2.99
C PRO A 175 -13.73 0.31 -2.42
N SER A 176 -14.13 0.45 -1.16
CA SER A 176 -14.23 1.75 -0.50
C SER A 176 -12.86 2.37 -0.30
N GLU A 177 -11.87 1.58 0.12
CA GLU A 177 -10.48 2.05 0.29
C GLU A 177 -9.89 2.46 -1.06
N ALA A 178 -10.10 1.63 -2.08
CA ALA A 178 -9.59 1.88 -3.42
C ALA A 178 -10.13 3.17 -4.04
N LEU A 179 -11.46 3.34 -4.02
CA LEU A 179 -12.10 4.51 -4.60
C LEU A 179 -11.83 5.78 -3.78
N TYR A 180 -11.65 5.66 -2.46
CA TYR A 180 -11.32 6.82 -1.63
C TYR A 180 -9.89 7.32 -1.90
N LEU A 181 -8.90 6.42 -1.98
CA LEU A 181 -7.49 6.78 -2.04
C LEU A 181 -6.95 6.95 -3.45
N GLY A 182 -7.31 6.06 -4.37
CA GLY A 182 -6.62 5.89 -5.65
C GLY A 182 -6.81 7.07 -6.59
N ASP A 183 -5.75 7.52 -7.23
CA ASP A 183 -5.89 8.29 -8.49
C ASP A 183 -6.19 7.33 -9.64
N GLU A 184 -5.65 6.11 -9.57
CA GLU A 184 -5.92 5.03 -10.50
C GLU A 184 -6.15 3.73 -9.75
N LEU A 185 -7.07 2.91 -10.27
CA LEU A 185 -7.42 1.60 -9.77
C LEU A 185 -7.18 0.55 -10.86
N TYR A 186 -6.32 -0.42 -10.55
CA TYR A 186 -6.03 -1.59 -11.35
C TYR A 186 -6.75 -2.78 -10.75
N LEU A 187 -7.77 -3.28 -11.44
CA LEU A 187 -8.41 -4.54 -11.12
C LEU A 187 -7.59 -5.68 -11.74
N LEU A 188 -7.19 -6.60 -10.89
CA LEU A 188 -6.24 -7.66 -11.16
C LEU A 188 -6.90 -9.02 -11.00
N ASP A 189 -6.54 -9.94 -11.89
CA ASP A 189 -6.89 -11.35 -11.83
C ASP A 189 -5.63 -12.20 -12.00
N GLY A 190 -5.70 -13.49 -11.69
CA GLY A 190 -4.59 -14.43 -11.79
C GLY A 190 -4.69 -15.57 -10.79
N PRO A 191 -3.72 -16.51 -10.78
CA PRO A 191 -2.49 -16.52 -11.57
C PRO A 191 -2.66 -17.08 -13.02
N PRO A 192 -1.89 -16.60 -14.03
CA PRO A 192 -0.91 -15.52 -13.95
C PRO A 192 -1.57 -14.14 -13.85
N LEU A 193 -0.87 -13.20 -13.21
CA LEU A 193 -1.35 -11.85 -12.92
C LEU A 193 -1.66 -11.08 -14.21
N LYS A 194 -2.87 -10.53 -14.30
CA LYS A 194 -3.37 -9.72 -15.42
C LYS A 194 -4.12 -8.51 -14.91
N VAL A 195 -3.99 -7.38 -15.61
CA VAL A 195 -4.88 -6.22 -15.40
C VAL A 195 -6.16 -6.49 -16.20
N VAL A 196 -7.25 -6.77 -15.50
CA VAL A 196 -8.58 -6.97 -16.11
C VAL A 196 -9.19 -5.63 -16.48
N LYS A 197 -9.00 -4.63 -15.64
CA LYS A 197 -9.52 -3.28 -15.87
C LYS A 197 -8.67 -2.24 -15.19
N HIS A 198 -8.55 -1.10 -15.85
CA HIS A 198 -7.91 0.11 -15.33
C HIS A 198 -8.94 1.23 -15.29
N ILE A 199 -9.03 1.89 -14.14
CA ILE A 199 -10.00 2.95 -13.87
C ILE A 199 -9.24 4.16 -13.35
N VAL A 200 -9.34 5.28 -14.06
CA VAL A 200 -8.85 6.59 -13.58
C VAL A 200 -9.94 7.23 -12.75
N ILE A 201 -9.58 7.79 -11.59
CA ILE A 201 -10.48 8.46 -10.65
C ILE A 201 -10.19 9.96 -10.68
N PRO A 202 -10.88 10.73 -11.53
CA PRO A 202 -10.51 12.11 -11.84
C PRO A 202 -10.84 13.10 -10.71
N GLU A 203 -11.71 12.73 -9.77
CA GLU A 203 -12.15 13.65 -8.72
C GLU A 203 -11.08 13.89 -7.66
N ALA A 204 -11.02 15.14 -7.21
CA ALA A 204 -10.27 15.50 -6.02
C ALA A 204 -10.74 14.66 -4.83
N ARG A 205 -9.78 14.10 -4.07
CA ARG A 205 -10.05 13.22 -2.91
C ARG A 205 -11.02 13.82 -1.90
N SER A 206 -10.98 15.15 -1.70
CA SER A 206 -11.88 15.88 -0.81
C SER A 206 -13.36 15.81 -1.22
N ALA A 207 -13.66 15.62 -2.51
CA ALA A 207 -15.01 15.59 -3.05
C ALA A 207 -15.59 14.18 -3.19
N ARG A 208 -14.77 13.12 -3.12
CA ARG A 208 -15.15 11.76 -3.55
C ARG A 208 -16.31 11.14 -2.77
N ARG A 209 -16.42 11.36 -1.46
CA ARG A 209 -17.53 10.76 -0.67
C ARG A 209 -18.89 11.42 -0.92
N ALA A 210 -18.89 12.68 -1.34
CA ALA A 210 -20.11 13.43 -1.65
C ALA A 210 -20.45 13.38 -3.15
N ASP A 211 -19.51 12.95 -3.99
CA ASP A 211 -19.69 12.82 -5.42
C ASP A 211 -20.73 11.72 -5.76
N PRO A 212 -21.83 12.07 -6.45
CA PRO A 212 -22.80 11.10 -6.94
C PRO A 212 -22.17 9.96 -7.76
N ALA A 213 -21.08 10.23 -8.50
CA ALA A 213 -20.42 9.22 -9.32
C ALA A 213 -19.70 8.14 -8.50
N PHE A 214 -19.40 8.39 -7.22
CA PHE A 214 -18.77 7.40 -6.33
C PHE A 214 -19.60 6.14 -6.23
N ARG A 215 -20.93 6.26 -6.03
CA ARG A 215 -21.82 5.09 -5.91
C ARG A 215 -21.85 4.28 -7.20
N THR A 216 -21.89 4.95 -8.35
CA THR A 216 -21.86 4.29 -9.65
C THR A 216 -20.56 3.54 -9.87
N ARG A 217 -19.40 4.13 -9.54
CA ARG A 217 -18.11 3.43 -9.60
C ARG A 217 -18.02 2.27 -8.62
N TYR A 218 -18.50 2.47 -7.40
CA TYR A 218 -18.51 1.46 -6.36
C TYR A 218 -19.29 0.22 -6.82
N GLN A 219 -20.50 0.43 -7.36
CA GLN A 219 -21.29 -0.66 -7.93
C GLN A 219 -20.56 -1.31 -9.12
N GLY A 220 -20.02 -0.51 -10.04
CA GLY A 220 -19.29 -1.05 -11.19
C GLY A 220 -18.06 -1.88 -10.80
N VAL A 221 -17.34 -1.52 -9.72
CA VAL A 221 -16.25 -2.32 -9.16
C VAL A 221 -16.79 -3.63 -8.59
N LEU A 222 -17.89 -3.58 -7.82
CA LEU A 222 -18.52 -4.79 -7.28
C LEU A 222 -18.99 -5.75 -8.36
N ASP A 223 -19.59 -5.24 -9.43
CA ASP A 223 -20.08 -6.08 -10.54
C ASP A 223 -18.93 -6.84 -11.19
N ILE A 224 -17.80 -6.17 -11.44
CA ILE A 224 -16.60 -6.79 -12.01
C ILE A 224 -16.01 -7.85 -11.06
N LEU A 225 -16.01 -7.57 -9.76
CA LEU A 225 -15.53 -8.54 -8.76
C LEU A 225 -16.48 -9.74 -8.62
N GLY A 226 -17.79 -9.53 -8.65
CA GLY A 226 -18.81 -10.59 -8.60
C GLY A 226 -18.73 -11.53 -9.81
N ASP A 227 -18.57 -10.97 -11.00
CA ASP A 227 -18.38 -11.75 -12.24
C ASP A 227 -17.10 -12.59 -12.24
N SER A 228 -16.09 -12.19 -11.46
CA SER A 228 -14.83 -12.93 -11.32
C SER A 228 -14.94 -14.10 -10.33
N SER A 229 -15.79 -14.01 -9.30
CA SER A 229 -16.05 -15.10 -8.35
C SER A 229 -16.92 -16.22 -8.91
N ASP A 230 -17.78 -15.94 -9.90
CA ASP A 230 -18.62 -16.95 -10.54
C ASP A 230 -17.89 -17.76 -11.63
N ARG A 231 -16.63 -17.41 -11.95
CA ARG A 231 -15.80 -18.09 -12.96
C ARG A 231 -14.71 -19.00 -12.38
N SER A 232 -14.66 -19.17 -11.06
CA SER A 232 -13.70 -20.04 -10.35
C SER A 232 -14.24 -21.43 -10.04
#